data_AF-A0A3S1B3K2-F1
#
_entry.id   AF-A0A3S1B3K2-F1
#
_cell.length_a   1.000
_cell.length_b   1.000
_cell.length_c   1.000
_cell.angle_alpha   90.00
_cell.angle_beta   90.00
_cell.angle_gamma   90.00
#
_symmetry.space_group_name_H-M   'P 1'
#
loop_
_entity.id
_entity.type
_entity.pdbx_description
1 polymer ?
#
loop_
_entity_poly.entity_id
_entity_poly.type
_entity_poly.pdbx_seq_one_letter_code
_entity_poly.pdbx_strand_id
1 'polypeptide(L)'
;MIIVWNTVNDTKESKVLYGVKGNLNQTASGSRTVFVDGGSEQRVQFVHRVILKGLNPLTEYYYMVGSNLGFSDLFTFKTWPSGEKWSPRIVMYGDMGNENAQSLPRLQVEAVQGMYDAVIHVGRFIVLFFFCKLPVFNIILIK
;
A
#
# COMPACT_ATOMS: atom_id res chain seq x y z
N MET A 1 -0.95 1.26 11.02
CA MET A 1 -0.80 1.25 9.55
C MET A 1 -1.75 0.22 8.97
N ILE A 2 -2.48 0.53 7.90
CA ILE A 2 -3.33 -0.44 7.20
C ILE A 2 -2.60 -0.86 5.93
N ILE A 3 -2.36 -2.15 5.78
CA ILE A 3 -1.76 -2.74 4.59
C ILE A 3 -2.84 -3.52 3.87
N VAL A 4 -2.93 -3.29 2.57
CA VAL A 4 -3.95 -3.86 1.72
C VAL A 4 -3.33 -4.35 0.42
N TRP A 5 -3.74 -5.51 -0.06
CA TRP A 5 -3.30 -6.03 -1.36
C TRP A 5 -4.35 -6.96 -1.93
N ASN A 6 -4.09 -7.46 -3.12
CA ASN A 6 -5.04 -8.27 -3.86
C ASN A 6 -4.37 -9.53 -4.44
N THR A 7 -5.10 -10.63 -4.47
CA THR A 7 -4.69 -11.86 -5.17
C THR A 7 -5.82 -12.37 -6.08
N VAL A 8 -5.43 -13.02 -7.18
CA VAL A 8 -6.39 -13.68 -8.10
C VAL A 8 -6.89 -15.01 -7.56
N ASN A 9 -6.08 -15.68 -6.73
CA ASN A 9 -6.41 -16.95 -6.10
C ASN A 9 -6.65 -16.75 -4.60
N ASP A 10 -7.55 -17.55 -4.04
CA ASP A 10 -7.81 -17.55 -2.59
C ASP A 10 -6.64 -18.17 -1.83
N THR A 11 -5.83 -17.34 -1.19
CA THR A 11 -4.67 -17.78 -0.39
C THR A 11 -5.05 -18.25 1.02
N LYS A 12 -6.32 -18.19 1.41
CA LYS A 12 -6.88 -18.58 2.71
C LYS A 12 -6.38 -17.79 3.94
N GLU A 13 -5.26 -17.11 3.83
CA GLU A 13 -4.64 -16.33 4.90
C GLU A 13 -4.30 -14.91 4.42
N SER A 14 -4.17 -13.99 5.38
CA SER A 14 -3.70 -12.63 5.09
C SER A 14 -2.65 -12.28 6.15
N LYS A 15 -1.38 -12.49 5.81
CA LYS A 15 -0.24 -12.29 6.71
C LYS A 15 0.65 -11.15 6.23
N VAL A 16 1.14 -10.38 7.19
CA VAL A 16 2.21 -9.40 6.98
C VAL A 16 3.35 -9.75 7.90
N LEU A 17 4.52 -10.02 7.33
CA LEU A 17 5.78 -10.08 8.06
C LEU A 17 6.37 -8.68 8.05
N TYR A 18 6.75 -8.15 9.20
CA TYR A 18 7.26 -6.78 9.29
C TYR A 18 8.30 -6.62 10.39
N GLY A 19 9.08 -5.54 10.30
CA GLY A 19 10.02 -5.16 11.34
C GLY A 19 10.91 -4.00 10.91
N VAL A 20 12.01 -3.79 11.62
CA VAL A 20 12.89 -2.63 11.43
C VAL A 20 14.27 -3.08 10.95
N LYS A 21 14.98 -2.20 10.23
CA LYS A 21 16.33 -2.48 9.71
C LYS A 21 16.39 -3.78 8.87
N GLY A 22 15.34 -4.06 8.10
CA GLY A 22 15.23 -5.28 7.28
C GLY A 22 14.95 -6.59 8.03
N ASN A 23 14.89 -6.60 9.37
CA ASN A 23 14.61 -7.82 10.14
C ASN A 23 13.09 -7.98 10.35
N LEU A 24 12.47 -8.93 9.63
CA LEU A 24 11.03 -9.19 9.64
C LEU A 24 10.62 -10.13 10.79
N ASN A 25 10.83 -9.70 12.03
CA ASN A 25 10.60 -10.52 13.23
C ASN A 25 9.18 -10.44 13.81
N GLN A 26 8.32 -9.59 13.26
CA GLN A 26 6.92 -9.46 13.69
C GLN A 26 5.99 -9.98 12.61
N THR A 27 4.84 -10.50 13.04
CA THR A 27 3.79 -11.00 12.15
C THR A 27 2.45 -10.42 12.58
N ALA A 28 1.69 -9.92 11.60
CA ALA A 28 0.30 -9.54 11.78
C ALA A 28 -0.57 -10.36 10.83
N SER A 29 -1.75 -10.76 11.30
CA SER A 29 -2.77 -11.39 10.48
C SER A 29 -3.97 -10.45 10.33
N GLY A 30 -4.70 -10.61 9.24
CA GLY A 30 -5.94 -9.88 9.00
C GLY A 30 -6.95 -10.70 8.22
N SER A 31 -7.85 -10.01 7.53
CA SER A 31 -8.96 -10.62 6.83
C SER A 31 -8.87 -10.38 5.33
N ARG A 32 -9.65 -11.14 4.57
CA ARG A 32 -9.83 -10.91 3.14
C ARG A 32 -11.31 -10.90 2.79
N THR A 33 -11.66 -10.14 1.78
CA THR A 33 -13.01 -10.05 1.21
C THR A 33 -12.97 -10.39 -0.25
N VAL A 34 -14.02 -11.03 -0.76
CA VAL A 34 -14.16 -11.32 -2.18
C VAL A 34 -14.69 -10.09 -2.90
N PHE A 35 -14.05 -9.72 -4.00
CA PHE A 35 -14.52 -8.73 -4.95
C PHE A 35 -14.78 -9.44 -6.28
N VAL A 36 -15.94 -9.17 -6.87
CA VAL A 36 -16.30 -9.64 -8.22
C VAL A 36 -16.50 -8.40 -9.07
N ASP A 37 -15.80 -8.32 -10.19
CA ASP A 37 -15.94 -7.18 -11.08
C ASP A 37 -17.31 -7.14 -11.78
N GLY A 38 -17.71 -5.95 -12.24
CA GLY A 38 -18.96 -5.77 -12.98
C GLY A 38 -18.84 -6.11 -14.47
N GLY A 39 -17.73 -6.72 -14.91
CA GLY A 39 -17.48 -7.04 -16.31
C GLY A 39 -18.25 -8.29 -16.76
N SER A 40 -18.31 -8.54 -18.07
CA SER A 40 -18.93 -9.76 -18.61
C SER A 40 -18.25 -11.04 -18.14
N GLU A 41 -16.96 -10.97 -17.84
CA GLU A 41 -16.16 -12.09 -17.33
C GLU A 41 -16.32 -12.33 -15.82
N GLN A 42 -16.92 -11.39 -15.06
CA GLN A 42 -17.14 -11.51 -13.62
C GLN A 42 -15.87 -11.95 -12.85
N ARG A 43 -14.75 -11.25 -13.08
CA ARG A 43 -13.46 -11.66 -12.53
C ARG A 43 -13.49 -11.57 -11.01
N VAL A 44 -13.07 -12.66 -10.36
CA VAL A 44 -13.04 -12.79 -8.90
C VAL A 44 -11.65 -12.43 -8.38
N GLN A 45 -11.63 -11.72 -7.27
CA GLN A 45 -10.42 -11.26 -6.60
C GLN A 45 -10.58 -11.27 -5.08
N PHE A 46 -9.44 -11.38 -4.39
CA PHE A 46 -9.40 -11.47 -2.93
C PHE A 46 -8.64 -10.27 -2.38
N VAL A 47 -9.39 -9.36 -1.77
CA VAL A 47 -8.85 -8.14 -1.19
C VAL A 47 -8.46 -8.40 0.27
N HIS A 48 -7.17 -8.37 0.56
CA HIS A 48 -6.60 -8.65 1.87
C HIS A 48 -6.35 -7.37 2.65
N ARG A 49 -6.81 -7.27 3.91
CA ARG A 49 -6.63 -6.11 4.81
C ARG A 49 -5.98 -6.56 6.11
N VAL A 50 -4.83 -5.97 6.44
CA VAL A 50 -4.10 -6.21 7.70
C VAL A 50 -3.79 -4.89 8.40
N ILE A 51 -4.01 -4.84 9.72
CA ILE A 51 -3.75 -3.65 10.54
C ILE A 51 -2.51 -3.91 11.40
N LEU A 52 -1.45 -3.15 11.15
CA LEU A 52 -0.27 -3.11 12.02
C LEU A 52 -0.50 -2.11 13.16
N LYS A 53 -0.39 -2.60 14.40
CA LYS A 53 -0.58 -1.85 15.65
C LYS A 53 0.73 -1.78 16.42
N GLY A 54 0.82 -0.86 17.39
CA GLY A 54 1.98 -0.77 18.30
C GLY A 54 3.29 -0.40 17.59
N LEU A 55 3.22 0.35 16.49
CA LEU A 55 4.41 0.77 15.76
C LEU A 55 5.08 1.95 16.46
N ASN A 56 6.40 1.96 16.49
CA ASN A 56 7.17 3.07 17.02
C ASN A 56 7.02 4.29 16.10
N PRO A 57 6.95 5.52 16.66
CA PRO A 57 6.93 6.74 15.87
C PRO A 57 8.25 6.97 15.15
N LEU A 58 8.24 7.78 14.08
CA LEU A 58 9.41 8.16 13.28
C LEU A 58 10.33 6.98 12.91
N THR A 59 9.74 5.83 12.58
CA THR A 59 10.47 4.59 12.37
C THR A 59 10.17 4.05 10.98
N GLU A 60 11.23 3.70 10.25
CA GLU A 60 11.12 2.98 8.99
C GLU A 60 10.90 1.50 9.25
N TYR A 61 9.81 0.98 8.72
CA TYR A 61 9.43 -0.42 8.77
C TYR A 61 9.56 -1.05 7.38
N TYR A 62 10.07 -2.27 7.39
CA TYR A 62 10.17 -3.16 6.26
C TYR A 62 9.06 -4.21 6.39
N TYR A 63 8.42 -4.59 5.29
CA TYR A 63 7.37 -5.58 5.33
C TYR A 63 7.23 -6.37 4.03
N MET A 64 6.69 -7.58 4.17
CA MET A 64 6.25 -8.44 3.07
C MET A 64 4.81 -8.86 3.34
N VAL A 65 4.00 -8.95 2.28
CA VAL A 65 2.60 -9.41 2.38
C VAL A 65 2.46 -10.78 1.74
N GLY A 66 1.56 -11.60 2.26
CA GLY A 66 1.31 -12.91 1.67
C GLY A 66 0.64 -13.91 2.59
N SER A 67 1.03 -15.17 2.42
CA SER A 67 0.52 -16.33 3.15
C SER A 67 1.60 -17.41 3.20
N ASN A 68 1.29 -18.56 3.80
CA ASN A 68 2.17 -19.73 3.73
C ASN A 68 2.43 -20.23 2.29
N LEU A 69 1.66 -19.78 1.29
CA LEU A 69 1.86 -20.12 -0.13
C LEU A 69 2.93 -19.26 -0.80
N GLY A 70 3.36 -18.16 -0.18
CA GLY A 70 4.33 -17.24 -0.75
C GLY A 70 4.15 -15.81 -0.26
N PHE A 71 5.23 -15.04 -0.38
CA PHE A 71 5.32 -13.64 0.03
C PHE A 71 5.71 -12.75 -1.15
N SER A 72 5.31 -11.48 -1.06
CA SER A 72 5.66 -10.43 -2.01
C SER A 72 7.15 -10.06 -1.94
N ASP A 73 7.55 -9.15 -2.84
CA ASP A 73 8.76 -8.36 -2.66
C ASP A 73 8.75 -7.60 -1.32
N LEU A 74 9.94 -7.16 -0.91
CA LEU A 74 10.12 -6.31 0.26
C LEU A 74 9.64 -4.88 -0.03
N PHE A 75 8.84 -4.35 0.88
CA PHE A 75 8.35 -2.97 0.84
C PHE A 75 8.74 -2.22 2.11
N THR A 76 8.70 -0.89 2.05
CA THR A 76 8.96 -0.04 3.21
C THR A 76 7.87 1.00 3.42
N PHE A 77 7.73 1.46 4.66
CA PHE A 77 6.97 2.66 5.01
C PHE A 77 7.58 3.30 6.26
N LYS A 78 7.34 4.59 6.45
CA LYS A 78 7.77 5.32 7.64
C LYS A 78 6.58 5.74 8.49
N THR A 79 6.65 5.54 9.79
CA THR A 79 5.63 6.04 10.71
C THR A 79 5.80 7.51 11.00
N TRP A 80 4.68 8.16 11.34
CA TRP A 80 4.65 9.57 11.72
C TRP A 80 5.48 9.84 12.98
N PRO A 81 6.05 11.06 13.13
CA PRO A 81 6.57 11.52 14.40
C PRO A 81 5.49 11.50 15.49
N SER A 82 5.90 11.31 16.74
CA SER A 82 4.99 11.44 17.89
C SER A 82 4.73 12.91 18.22
N GLY A 83 3.51 13.21 18.67
CA GLY A 83 3.12 14.55 19.09
C GLY A 83 2.74 15.47 17.92
N GLU A 84 2.59 16.76 18.23
CA GLU A 84 2.01 17.76 17.31
C GLU A 84 3.04 18.76 16.76
N LYS A 85 4.27 18.74 17.28
CA LYS A 85 5.33 19.69 16.93
C LYS A 85 6.11 19.25 15.68
N TRP A 86 5.40 19.02 14.58
CA TRP A 86 5.99 18.70 13.29
C TRP A 86 5.04 19.12 12.16
N SER A 87 5.58 19.33 10.96
CA SER A 87 4.79 19.76 9.80
C SER A 87 4.87 18.68 8.70
N PRO A 88 3.73 18.09 8.29
CA PRO A 88 3.72 17.09 7.22
C PRO A 88 3.99 17.72 5.85
N ARG A 89 4.81 17.05 5.05
CA ARG A 89 4.93 17.33 3.62
C ARG A 89 3.93 16.46 2.88
N ILE A 90 2.87 17.08 2.38
CA ILE A 90 1.77 16.37 1.71
C ILE A 90 1.80 16.72 0.24
N VAL A 91 1.76 15.71 -0.63
CA VAL A 91 1.50 15.93 -2.06
C VAL A 91 0.05 15.64 -2.37
N MET A 92 -0.57 16.56 -3.11
CA MET A 92 -1.93 16.42 -3.62
C MET A 92 -1.85 16.25 -5.13
N TYR A 93 -2.53 15.23 -5.66
CA TYR A 93 -2.57 15.01 -7.11
C TYR A 93 -3.93 14.43 -7.52
N GLY A 94 -4.45 14.88 -8.65
CA GLY A 94 -5.70 14.40 -9.25
C GLY A 94 -5.44 13.52 -10.46
N ASP A 95 -6.47 12.76 -10.86
CA ASP A 95 -6.56 12.02 -12.12
C ASP A 95 -5.27 11.31 -12.55
N MET A 96 -4.90 10.27 -11.81
CA MET A 96 -3.64 9.53 -12.00
C MET A 96 -3.47 9.02 -13.43
N GLY A 97 -4.59 8.70 -14.10
CA GLY A 97 -4.73 8.35 -15.52
C GLY A 97 -3.73 7.30 -16.01
N ASN A 98 -4.16 6.11 -16.43
CA ASN A 98 -3.20 5.17 -17.03
C ASN A 98 -2.62 5.69 -18.36
N GLU A 99 -3.42 6.46 -19.09
CA GLU A 99 -3.00 7.12 -20.33
C GLU A 99 -2.59 8.56 -20.04
N ASN A 100 -1.45 9.00 -20.59
CA ASN A 100 -0.89 10.34 -20.40
C ASN A 100 -0.63 10.74 -18.93
N ALA A 101 -0.08 9.81 -18.13
CA ALA A 101 0.28 10.00 -16.73
C ALA A 101 1.47 10.97 -16.52
N GLN A 102 1.36 12.23 -16.91
CA GLN A 102 2.49 13.17 -16.93
C GLN A 102 3.13 13.40 -15.55
N SER A 103 2.31 13.41 -14.49
CA SER A 103 2.77 13.62 -13.13
C SER A 103 3.34 12.35 -12.48
N LEU A 104 3.00 11.15 -12.99
CA LEU A 104 3.29 9.89 -12.30
C LEU A 104 4.79 9.57 -12.19
N PRO A 105 5.62 9.70 -13.25
CA PRO A 105 7.05 9.44 -13.15
C PRO A 105 7.73 10.35 -12.12
N ARG A 106 7.33 11.63 -12.07
CA ARG A 106 7.85 12.60 -11.11
C ARG A 106 7.46 12.22 -9.68
N LEU A 107 6.18 11.89 -9.46
CA LEU A 107 5.68 11.45 -8.15
C LEU A 107 6.39 10.18 -7.65
N GLN A 108 6.72 9.25 -8.56
CA GLN A 108 7.50 8.06 -8.22
C GLN A 108 8.90 8.41 -7.72
N VAL A 109 9.63 9.25 -8.45
CA VAL A 109 10.99 9.67 -8.07
C VAL A 109 10.99 10.43 -6.74
N GLU A 110 10.09 11.41 -6.60
CA GLU A 110 10.00 12.23 -5.38
C GLU A 110 9.55 11.39 -4.16
N ALA A 111 8.66 10.41 -4.35
CA ALA A 111 8.28 9.48 -3.31
C ALA A 111 9.47 8.64 -2.85
N VAL A 112 10.24 8.04 -3.78
CA VAL A 112 11.47 7.29 -3.47
C VAL A 112 12.47 8.13 -2.69
N GLN A 113 12.61 9.41 -3.06
CA GLN A 113 13.50 10.36 -2.39
C GLN A 113 13.00 10.80 -1.00
N GLY A 114 11.81 10.36 -0.58
CA GLY A 114 11.23 10.72 0.71
C GLY A 114 10.85 12.20 0.78
N MET A 115 10.47 12.80 -0.35
CA MET A 115 10.06 14.22 -0.44
C MET A 115 8.72 14.48 0.27
N TYR A 116 7.90 13.43 0.39
CA TYR A 116 6.56 13.49 0.96
C TYR A 116 6.45 12.57 2.16
N ASP A 117 5.53 12.89 3.07
CA ASP A 117 5.17 12.06 4.21
C ASP A 117 3.75 11.48 4.04
N ALA A 118 2.90 12.11 3.22
CA ALA A 118 1.62 11.58 2.78
C ALA A 118 1.28 12.03 1.35
N VAL A 119 0.39 11.26 0.74
CA VAL A 119 -0.19 11.53 -0.57
C VAL A 119 -1.71 11.60 -0.41
N ILE A 120 -2.32 12.67 -0.94
CA ILE A 120 -3.77 12.79 -1.07
C ILE A 120 -4.13 12.75 -2.55
N HIS A 121 -4.90 11.74 -2.94
CA HIS A 121 -5.42 11.65 -4.30
C HIS A 121 -6.77 12.38 -4.40
N VAL A 122 -6.85 13.41 -5.24
CA VAL A 122 -8.02 14.29 -5.43
C VAL A 122 -8.55 14.13 -6.85
N GLY A 123 -9.04 12.94 -7.20
CA GLY A 123 -9.51 12.63 -8.56
C GLY A 123 -10.52 11.49 -8.60
N ARG A 124 -11.08 11.22 -9.78
CA ARG A 124 -11.99 10.09 -9.97
C ARG A 124 -11.14 8.82 -9.97
N PHE A 125 -11.38 7.93 -9.00
CA PHE A 125 -10.80 6.59 -8.98
C PHE A 125 -11.19 5.85 -10.26
N ILE A 126 -10.28 5.79 -11.24
CA ILE A 126 -10.47 4.99 -12.44
C ILE A 126 -10.38 3.52 -12.03
N VAL A 127 -11.43 2.77 -12.41
CA VAL A 127 -11.51 1.32 -12.35
C VAL A 127 -10.58 0.77 -13.42
N LEU A 128 -9.31 0.56 -13.05
CA LEU A 128 -8.38 -0.23 -13.83
C LEU A 128 -7.37 -0.82 -12.84
N PHE A 129 -7.16 -2.13 -12.89
CA PHE A 129 -6.20 -2.84 -12.07
C PHE A 129 -4.78 -2.34 -12.34
N PHE A 130 -4.35 -1.32 -11.59
CA PHE A 130 -2.98 -0.89 -11.58
C PHE A 130 -2.40 -1.03 -10.18
N PHE A 131 -1.47 -1.99 -10.04
CA PHE A 131 -0.47 -1.97 -9.00
C PHE A 131 0.49 -0.82 -9.29
N CYS A 132 0.12 0.41 -8.93
CA CYS A 132 1.11 1.46 -8.84
C CYS A 132 1.94 1.21 -7.58
N LYS A 133 3.04 0.47 -7.72
CA LYS A 133 4.12 0.42 -6.73
C LYS A 133 4.72 1.83 -6.64
N LEU A 134 4.15 2.70 -5.81
CA LEU A 134 4.96 3.76 -5.20
C LEU A 134 5.73 3.09 -4.07
N PRO A 135 7.06 2.95 -4.17
CA PRO A 135 7.85 2.17 -3.21
C PRO A 135 7.81 2.73 -1.78
N VAL A 136 7.25 3.94 -1.59
CA VAL A 136 7.20 4.65 -0.29
C VAL A 136 5.75 4.93 0.15
N PHE A 137 4.78 4.82 -0.76
CA PHE A 137 3.37 5.04 -0.47
C PHE A 137 2.56 3.85 -0.92
N ASN A 138 1.91 3.21 0.03
CA ASN A 138 0.80 2.31 -0.24
C ASN A 138 -0.38 3.13 -0.79
N ILE A 139 -0.32 3.51 -2.07
CA ILE A 139 -1.53 3.82 -2.84
C ILE A 139 -2.11 2.47 -3.23
N ILE A 140 -2.80 1.87 -2.27
CA ILE A 140 -3.60 0.69 -2.58
C ILE A 140 -4.96 1.22 -3.00
N LEU A 141 -5.13 1.32 -4.32
CA LEU A 141 -6.41 1.60 -4.96
C LEU A 141 -7.36 0.44 -4.69
N ILE A 142 -8.22 0.60 -3.69
CA ILE A 142 -9.35 -0.30 -3.46
C ILE A 142 -10.60 0.53 -3.35
N LYS A 143 -11.55 0.21 -4.23
CA LYS A 143 -12.97 0.48 -4.04
C LYS A 143 -13.50 -0.44 -2.93
#